data_AF-A0AAV9CAC0-F1
#
_entry.id   AF-A0AAV9CAC0-F1
#
_cell.length_a   1.000
_cell.length_b   1.000
_cell.length_c   1.000
_cell.angle_alpha   90.00
_cell.angle_beta   90.00
_cell.angle_gamma   90.00
#
_symmetry.space_group_name_H-M   'P 1'
#
loop_
_entity.id
_entity.type
_entity.pdbx_description
1 polymer ?
#
loop_
_entity_poly.entity_id
_entity_poly.type
_entity_poly.pdbx_seq_one_letter_code
_entity_poly.pdbx_strand_id
1 'polypeptide(L)'
;MRHSSPPPSLLFLYPLFIISISLSSFPTASPSSTHSKTSLNRGSSLSVEDEDNFLTSLDGSFSCGFYQVGSNAFSFSIWFNNSADKTVAWTANRDHPVNGLGSKITFRGDGSMVLTDVDGTVVWATNTSSTDASKAQLLNNGNLIITNSSGSVLWQSFDSPTDTILPSQPITKQSKLVSSIANGALSSGYYNLYFDSDNVLKLLYDGPEISSLYWPDPNSQVFQNGRTDYNSSRHAVLDNTGRFLSSDRLQFNASDTGPVIKRRLTVDYDGNLRLYSLNESDGSWNITWEALAQLCNVHGACGRNGVCVYDPVPRCSCPPHYGMSDEGNWNRGCKPLFNLSSYSPTKDRFIELPHTDFYGFDDGYTKNVSFESCKKICLNDSSCQGFGYRLLGAGQCYPKGAFFNGYSSPNFPGSLYLRIPRSVEASKFSSFEVSKLTCNAFEADNSTAGSSGMYVINRRKAIWVYFYGFISAFGVIEFLFIASGKRVLDWEMDMRMLVRLVKDKIGNEDESWVEDLVDMRLKGDLNMKQQRPWQ
;
A
#
# COMPACT_ATOMS: atom_id res chain seq x y z
N MET A 1 -7.90 55.89 -87.13
CA MET A 1 -8.18 57.34 -87.09
C MET A 1 -7.74 57.87 -85.73
N ARG A 2 -7.12 59.05 -85.73
CA ARG A 2 -6.43 59.70 -84.61
C ARG A 2 -7.40 60.15 -83.50
N HIS A 3 -6.93 60.18 -82.26
CA HIS A 3 -6.90 61.32 -81.31
C HIS A 3 -6.71 60.76 -79.89
N SER A 4 -5.52 60.83 -79.26
CA SER A 4 -4.79 61.97 -78.68
C SER A 4 -5.42 62.57 -77.41
N SER A 5 -4.77 62.27 -76.27
CA SER A 5 -4.56 63.10 -75.05
C SER A 5 -5.76 63.65 -74.27
N PRO A 6 -5.62 63.67 -72.93
CA PRO A 6 -5.55 64.97 -72.26
C PRO A 6 -4.41 65.09 -71.23
N PRO A 7 -3.93 66.33 -70.95
CA PRO A 7 -3.12 66.70 -69.78
C PRO A 7 -4.00 67.51 -68.76
N PRO A 8 -3.46 68.30 -67.81
CA PRO A 8 -3.16 67.82 -66.46
C PRO A 8 -3.76 68.69 -65.32
N SER A 9 -3.40 68.29 -64.08
CA SER A 9 -3.23 69.08 -62.84
C SER A 9 -4.45 69.56 -62.06
N LEU A 10 -4.55 69.10 -60.80
CA LEU A 10 -4.66 69.95 -59.61
C LEU A 10 -4.31 69.16 -58.34
N LEU A 11 -3.47 69.80 -57.52
CA LEU A 11 -2.89 69.40 -56.23
C LEU A 11 -3.95 69.25 -55.13
N PHE A 12 -3.75 68.32 -54.19
CA PHE A 12 -4.02 68.55 -52.76
C PHE A 12 -3.20 67.60 -51.87
N LEU A 13 -2.64 68.19 -50.81
CA LEU A 13 -1.70 67.65 -49.81
C LEU A 13 -2.34 66.62 -48.88
N TYR A 14 -1.58 65.59 -48.48
CA TYR A 14 -1.74 64.90 -47.19
C TYR A 14 -0.36 64.54 -46.60
N PRO A 15 -0.17 64.66 -45.27
CA PRO A 15 1.13 64.53 -44.63
C PRO A 15 1.53 63.07 -44.41
N LEU A 16 2.81 62.77 -44.62
CA LEU A 16 3.46 61.52 -44.25
C LEU A 16 3.58 61.43 -42.72
N PHE A 17 2.80 60.54 -42.11
CA PHE A 17 3.01 60.10 -40.73
C PHE A 17 4.04 58.96 -40.74
N ILE A 18 5.27 59.25 -40.32
CA ILE A 18 6.28 58.25 -40.00
C ILE A 18 5.91 57.65 -38.63
N ILE A 19 5.43 56.42 -38.61
CA ILE A 19 5.28 55.64 -37.37
C ILE A 19 6.58 54.87 -37.15
N SER A 20 7.39 55.35 -36.22
CA SER A 20 8.52 54.62 -35.65
C SER A 20 8.00 53.48 -34.77
N ILE A 21 7.99 52.25 -35.30
CA ILE A 21 7.76 51.04 -34.52
C ILE A 21 9.07 50.74 -33.77
N SER A 22 9.12 51.14 -32.50
CA SER A 22 10.13 50.64 -31.56
C SER A 22 9.89 49.14 -31.35
N LEU A 23 10.81 48.29 -31.81
CA LEU A 23 10.91 46.89 -31.37
C LEU A 23 11.19 46.91 -29.85
N SER A 24 10.15 46.83 -29.04
CA SER A 24 10.28 46.39 -27.66
C SER A 24 10.56 44.89 -27.70
N SER A 25 11.81 44.52 -27.45
CA SER A 25 12.24 43.16 -27.19
C SER A 25 11.40 42.62 -26.04
N PHE A 26 10.34 41.85 -26.33
CA PHE A 26 9.74 41.00 -25.34
C PHE A 26 10.84 40.03 -24.90
N PRO A 27 11.19 39.93 -23.60
CA PRO A 27 12.01 38.83 -23.16
C PRO A 27 11.22 37.57 -23.50
N THR A 28 11.66 36.86 -24.55
CA THR A 28 11.32 35.46 -24.72
C THR A 28 11.71 34.80 -23.42
N ALA A 29 10.72 34.43 -22.61
CA ALA A 29 10.92 33.49 -21.53
C ALA A 29 11.50 32.25 -22.20
N SER A 30 12.81 32.09 -22.08
CA SER A 30 13.46 30.81 -22.30
C SER A 30 12.65 29.79 -21.50
N PRO A 31 12.22 28.65 -22.08
CA PRO A 31 11.70 27.58 -21.25
C PRO A 31 12.79 27.33 -20.21
N SER A 32 12.45 27.55 -18.94
CA SER A 32 13.31 27.19 -17.83
C SER A 32 13.61 25.72 -18.03
N SER A 33 14.85 25.41 -18.40
CA SER A 33 15.35 24.04 -18.38
C SER A 33 15.13 23.57 -16.95
N THR A 34 14.14 22.70 -16.74
CA THR A 34 14.00 21.95 -15.50
C THR A 34 15.29 21.17 -15.35
N HIS A 35 16.24 21.72 -14.59
CA HIS A 35 17.45 21.02 -14.25
C HIS A 35 17.01 19.81 -13.41
N SER A 36 16.94 18.65 -14.05
CA SER A 36 16.69 17.37 -13.41
C SER A 36 17.75 17.18 -12.32
N LYS A 37 17.35 17.37 -11.06
CA LYS A 37 18.26 17.22 -9.92
C LYS A 37 18.61 15.74 -9.81
N THR A 38 19.88 15.37 -9.95
CA THR A 38 20.30 13.97 -9.77
C THR A 38 20.65 13.65 -8.32
N SER A 39 20.81 14.69 -7.50
CA SER A 39 21.23 14.57 -6.11
C SER A 39 20.67 15.68 -5.22
N LEU A 40 20.58 15.38 -3.93
CA LEU A 40 20.21 16.29 -2.87
C LEU A 40 21.42 16.53 -1.96
N ASN A 41 21.75 17.80 -1.71
CA ASN A 41 22.83 18.18 -0.82
C ASN A 41 22.33 18.34 0.62
N ARG A 42 23.24 18.22 1.59
CA ARG A 42 22.95 18.46 3.00
C ARG A 42 22.32 19.85 3.20
N GLY A 43 21.29 19.93 4.04
CA GLY A 43 20.47 21.12 4.29
C GLY A 43 19.34 21.34 3.28
N SER A 44 19.28 20.57 2.19
CA SER A 44 18.22 20.70 1.18
C SER A 44 17.00 19.83 1.53
N SER A 45 15.84 20.21 1.00
CA SER A 45 14.60 19.46 1.13
C SER A 45 13.83 19.37 -0.18
N LEU A 46 12.97 18.35 -0.28
CA LEU A 46 11.88 18.30 -1.25
C LEU A 46 10.58 18.38 -0.46
N SER A 47 9.65 19.21 -0.93
CA SER A 47 8.33 19.41 -0.34
C SER A 47 7.28 18.71 -1.21
N VAL A 48 6.21 18.21 -0.60
CA VAL A 48 5.16 17.47 -1.31
C VAL A 48 4.36 18.36 -2.27
N GLU A 49 4.29 19.67 -2.00
CA GLU A 49 3.57 20.64 -2.81
C GLU A 49 4.30 21.03 -4.10
N ASP A 50 5.61 20.75 -4.19
CA ASP A 50 6.42 21.06 -5.36
C ASP A 50 6.43 19.85 -6.31
N GLU A 51 5.40 19.73 -7.16
CA GLU A 51 5.19 18.54 -8.02
C GLU A 51 6.38 18.21 -8.94
N ASP A 52 7.15 19.23 -9.37
CA ASP A 52 8.32 19.06 -10.24
C ASP A 52 9.64 18.86 -9.47
N ASN A 53 9.60 18.78 -8.14
CA ASN A 53 10.79 18.73 -7.29
C ASN A 53 11.12 17.29 -6.85
N PHE A 54 11.66 16.52 -7.77
CA PHE A 54 12.11 15.15 -7.55
C PHE A 54 13.53 14.93 -8.08
N LEU A 55 14.17 13.86 -7.59
CA LEU A 55 15.43 13.38 -8.13
C LEU A 55 15.20 12.58 -9.39
N THR A 56 16.11 12.65 -10.37
CA THR A 56 16.08 11.84 -11.60
C THR A 56 17.45 11.22 -11.83
N SER A 57 17.50 9.94 -12.23
CA SER A 57 18.76 9.27 -12.58
C SER A 57 19.40 9.94 -13.82
N LEU A 58 20.71 9.77 -14.00
CA LEU A 58 21.43 10.42 -15.11
C LEU A 58 20.94 9.93 -16.49
N ASP A 59 20.51 8.67 -16.59
CA ASP A 59 19.93 8.11 -17.82
C ASP A 59 18.43 8.39 -17.97
N GLY A 60 17.81 9.11 -17.02
CA GLY A 60 16.39 9.44 -17.03
C GLY A 60 15.45 8.26 -16.75
N SER A 61 15.98 7.05 -16.48
CA SER A 61 15.16 5.85 -16.33
C SER A 61 14.37 5.76 -15.02
N PHE A 62 14.88 6.38 -13.96
CA PHE A 62 14.26 6.41 -12.65
C PHE A 62 14.10 7.83 -12.13
N SER A 63 13.02 8.06 -11.38
CA SER A 63 12.86 9.25 -10.55
C SER A 63 12.52 8.88 -9.11
N CYS A 64 12.82 9.80 -8.20
CA CYS A 64 12.59 9.62 -6.76
C CYS A 64 12.06 10.90 -6.12
N GLY A 65 10.91 10.82 -5.47
CA GLY A 65 10.19 11.98 -4.95
C GLY A 65 8.91 11.58 -4.25
N PHE A 66 8.03 12.57 -4.04
CA PHE A 66 6.68 12.30 -3.55
C PHE A 66 5.83 11.68 -4.65
N TYR A 67 5.18 10.57 -4.31
CA TYR A 67 4.30 9.80 -5.17
C TYR A 67 2.93 9.74 -4.51
N GLN A 68 1.89 10.10 -5.25
CA GLN A 68 0.53 10.10 -4.73
C GLN A 68 0.00 8.66 -4.64
N VAL A 69 -0.47 8.27 -3.46
CA VAL A 69 -0.99 6.91 -3.19
C VAL A 69 -2.47 6.88 -2.83
N GLY A 70 -3.10 8.06 -2.70
CA GLY A 70 -4.52 8.19 -2.43
C GLY A 70 -4.97 9.64 -2.40
N SER A 71 -6.17 9.88 -1.88
CA SER A 71 -6.70 11.22 -1.67
C SER A 71 -5.91 11.95 -0.58
N ASN A 72 -5.07 12.92 -0.98
CA ASN A 72 -4.20 13.68 -0.08
C ASN A 72 -3.22 12.81 0.74
N ALA A 73 -2.84 11.65 0.20
CA ALA A 73 -1.90 10.72 0.81
C ALA A 73 -0.73 10.46 -0.15
N PHE A 74 0.49 10.62 0.35
CA PHE A 74 1.72 10.56 -0.44
C PHE A 74 2.78 9.68 0.22
N SER A 75 3.62 9.09 -0.61
CA SER A 75 4.78 8.33 -0.18
C SER A 75 6.04 8.82 -0.88
N PHE A 76 7.19 8.70 -0.21
CA PHE A 76 8.48 8.97 -0.83
C PHE A 76 8.98 7.70 -1.52
N SER A 77 9.00 7.72 -2.85
CA SER A 77 9.12 6.51 -3.67
C SER A 77 10.14 6.69 -4.80
N ILE A 78 10.61 5.57 -5.35
CA ILE A 78 11.40 5.49 -6.58
C ILE A 78 10.53 4.79 -7.62
N TRP A 79 10.40 5.36 -8.82
CA TRP A 79 9.59 4.79 -9.91
C TRP A 79 10.32 4.80 -11.25
N PHE A 80 9.84 3.97 -12.18
CA PHE A 80 10.30 3.93 -13.57
C PHE A 80 9.64 5.05 -14.37
N ASN A 81 10.43 5.92 -15.00
CA ASN A 81 9.90 7.04 -15.77
C ASN A 81 9.26 6.62 -17.10
N ASN A 82 9.83 5.61 -17.76
CA ASN A 82 9.36 5.14 -19.07
C ASN A 82 8.21 4.13 -18.95
N SER A 83 7.65 3.92 -17.76
CA SER A 83 6.47 3.07 -17.57
C SER A 83 5.20 3.91 -17.64
N ALA A 84 4.17 3.40 -18.33
CA ALA A 84 2.90 4.09 -18.54
C ALA A 84 2.25 4.53 -17.21
N ASP A 85 2.32 3.65 -16.21
CA ASP A 85 1.71 3.87 -14.90
C ASP A 85 2.70 4.39 -13.84
N LYS A 86 3.89 4.87 -14.26
CA LYS A 86 4.99 5.25 -13.34
C LYS A 86 5.23 4.20 -12.26
N THR A 87 5.38 2.94 -12.66
CA THR A 87 5.49 1.81 -11.73
C THR A 87 6.54 2.06 -10.65
N VAL A 88 6.14 1.89 -9.39
CA VAL A 88 7.00 2.08 -8.22
C VAL A 88 7.92 0.86 -8.05
N ALA A 89 9.21 1.11 -7.85
CA ALA A 89 10.23 0.09 -7.57
C ALA A 89 10.58 0.01 -6.07
N TRP A 90 10.42 1.12 -5.34
CA TRP A 90 10.76 1.20 -3.93
C TRP A 90 9.98 2.31 -3.23
N THR A 91 9.72 2.18 -1.94
CA THR A 91 9.01 3.19 -1.13
C THR A 91 9.53 3.21 0.30
N ALA A 92 9.80 4.41 0.82
CA ALA A 92 10.32 4.61 2.18
C ALA A 92 9.28 4.35 3.27
N ASN A 93 8.07 4.91 3.09
CA ASN A 93 7.02 4.99 4.10
C ASN A 93 5.74 4.24 3.65
N ARG A 94 5.93 3.02 3.15
CA ARG A 94 4.89 2.21 2.47
C ARG A 94 3.58 2.08 3.26
N ASP A 95 3.67 1.88 4.57
CA ASP A 95 2.52 1.67 5.47
C ASP A 95 2.15 2.91 6.29
N HIS A 96 2.86 4.02 6.07
CA HIS A 96 2.61 5.30 6.74
C HIS A 96 2.67 6.45 5.74
N PRO A 97 1.68 6.58 4.82
CA PRO A 97 1.59 7.72 3.92
C PRO A 97 1.52 9.05 4.69
N VAL A 98 2.08 10.10 4.10
CA VAL A 98 2.10 11.46 4.64
C VAL A 98 1.09 12.36 3.92
N ASN A 99 0.75 13.49 4.54
CA ASN A 99 -0.20 14.44 3.99
C ASN A 99 0.34 15.11 2.72
N GLY A 100 -0.54 15.45 1.78
CA GLY A 100 -0.20 16.25 0.58
C GLY A 100 0.09 17.73 0.84
N LEU A 101 0.09 18.16 2.10
CA LEU A 101 0.40 19.53 2.51
C LEU A 101 1.35 19.52 3.72
N GLY A 102 2.41 20.31 3.67
CA GLY A 102 3.38 20.51 4.74
C GLY A 102 4.40 19.38 4.91
N SER A 103 4.21 18.25 4.23
CA SER A 103 5.13 17.12 4.28
C SER A 103 6.39 17.38 3.47
N LYS A 104 7.53 16.94 4.00
CA LYS A 104 8.83 17.15 3.35
C LYS A 104 9.82 16.06 3.67
N ILE A 105 10.67 15.75 2.70
CA ILE A 105 11.88 14.96 2.88
C ILE A 105 13.06 15.91 2.97
N THR A 106 13.78 15.89 4.08
CA THR A 106 14.89 16.82 4.35
C THR A 106 16.18 16.03 4.55
N PHE A 107 17.22 16.36 3.80
CA PHE A 107 18.55 15.88 4.11
C PHE A 107 19.18 16.83 5.14
N ARG A 108 19.08 16.46 6.42
CA ARG A 108 19.38 17.33 7.55
C ARG A 108 20.89 17.60 7.68
N GLY A 109 21.21 18.68 8.40
CA GLY A 109 22.59 19.09 8.69
C GLY A 109 23.43 18.06 9.46
N ASP A 110 22.79 17.11 10.13
CA ASP A 110 23.42 16.00 10.87
C ASP A 110 23.80 14.80 9.99
N GLY A 111 23.46 14.83 8.69
CA GLY A 111 23.72 13.74 7.76
C GLY A 111 22.59 12.70 7.65
N SER A 112 21.45 12.89 8.31
CA SER A 112 20.28 12.02 8.19
C SER A 112 19.28 12.54 7.15
N MET A 113 18.76 11.67 6.29
CA MET A 113 17.65 11.98 5.40
C MET A 113 16.35 11.58 6.09
N VAL A 114 15.45 12.54 6.31
CA VAL A 114 14.27 12.37 7.19
C VAL A 114 13.00 12.87 6.51
N LEU A 115 11.98 12.01 6.50
CA LEU A 115 10.63 12.31 6.04
C LEU A 115 9.78 12.76 7.23
N THR A 116 9.19 13.94 7.13
CA THR A 116 8.27 14.49 8.13
C THR A 116 6.90 14.77 7.53
N ASP A 117 5.85 14.48 8.29
CA ASP A 117 4.46 14.82 7.97
C ASP A 117 4.14 16.29 8.37
N VAL A 118 2.92 16.73 8.08
CA VAL A 118 2.40 18.10 8.28
C VAL A 118 2.55 18.63 9.71
N ASP A 119 2.51 17.75 10.71
CA ASP A 119 2.63 18.07 12.13
C ASP A 119 4.10 18.04 12.63
N GLY A 120 5.04 17.71 11.74
CA GLY A 120 6.45 17.56 12.06
C GLY A 120 6.83 16.15 12.55
N THR A 121 5.88 15.21 12.64
CA THR A 121 6.14 13.82 13.01
C THR A 121 7.11 13.20 12.01
N VAL A 122 8.16 12.56 12.52
CA VAL A 122 9.11 11.80 11.69
C VAL A 122 8.50 10.46 11.34
N VAL A 123 8.23 10.25 10.06
CA VAL A 123 7.62 9.02 9.54
C VAL A 123 8.68 8.02 9.09
N TRP A 124 9.81 8.51 8.58
CA TRP A 124 10.90 7.66 8.10
C TRP A 124 12.25 8.39 8.17
N ALA A 125 13.34 7.65 8.38
CA ALA A 125 14.71 8.19 8.37
C ALA A 125 15.76 7.14 7.97
N THR A 126 16.89 7.58 7.41
CA THR A 126 18.03 6.70 7.05
C THR A 126 18.93 6.31 8.20
N ASN A 127 18.74 6.90 9.40
CA ASN A 127 19.57 6.70 10.59
C ASN A 127 21.07 6.93 10.36
N THR A 128 21.43 7.80 9.42
CA THR A 128 22.81 8.20 9.11
C THR A 128 23.26 9.44 9.90
N SER A 129 22.61 9.73 11.03
CA SER A 129 22.96 10.87 11.89
C SER A 129 24.39 10.74 12.42
N SER A 130 25.08 11.87 12.55
CA SER A 130 26.46 11.94 13.07
C SER A 130 27.51 11.25 12.20
N THR A 131 27.18 11.01 10.92
CA THR A 131 28.14 10.54 9.92
C THR A 131 28.64 11.71 9.06
N ASP A 132 29.65 11.45 8.23
CA ASP A 132 30.19 12.37 7.23
C ASP A 132 29.37 12.41 5.92
N ALA A 133 28.09 11.98 5.97
CA ALA A 133 27.16 11.99 4.84
C ALA A 133 27.05 13.37 4.18
N SER A 134 27.41 13.46 2.90
CA SER A 134 27.51 14.73 2.17
C SER A 134 26.45 14.88 1.08
N LYS A 135 26.03 13.76 0.47
CA LYS A 135 25.21 13.77 -0.74
C LYS A 135 24.25 12.58 -0.77
N ALA A 136 22.98 12.82 -1.10
CA ALA A 136 22.04 11.78 -1.50
C ALA A 136 21.91 11.78 -3.03
N GLN A 137 21.97 10.61 -3.69
CA GLN A 137 21.99 10.51 -5.14
C GLN A 137 21.19 9.31 -5.63
N LEU A 138 20.39 9.50 -6.68
CA LEU A 138 19.71 8.42 -7.39
C LEU A 138 20.59 7.89 -8.53
N LEU A 139 20.90 6.60 -8.52
CA LEU A 139 21.70 5.93 -9.54
C LEU A 139 20.84 5.39 -10.70
N ASN A 140 21.49 5.11 -11.84
CA ASN A 140 20.83 4.59 -13.05
C ASN A 140 20.28 3.15 -12.91
N ASN A 141 20.68 2.43 -11.85
CA ASN A 141 20.10 1.14 -11.50
C ASN A 141 18.90 1.27 -10.54
N GLY A 142 18.47 2.50 -10.23
CA GLY A 142 17.37 2.78 -9.30
C GLY A 142 17.77 2.78 -7.83
N ASN A 143 19.05 2.61 -7.49
CA ASN A 143 19.50 2.68 -6.12
C ASN A 143 19.63 4.14 -5.66
N LEU A 144 18.84 4.54 -4.66
CA LEU A 144 19.06 5.79 -3.92
C LEU A 144 20.13 5.54 -2.86
N ILE A 145 21.23 6.28 -2.92
CA ILE A 145 22.36 6.16 -2.00
C ILE A 145 22.62 7.45 -1.25
N ILE A 146 23.14 7.33 -0.03
CA ILE A 146 23.77 8.43 0.71
C ILE A 146 25.27 8.13 0.79
N THR A 147 26.09 9.08 0.34
CA THR A 147 27.54 8.97 0.37
C THR A 147 28.18 10.04 1.23
N ASN A 148 29.40 9.77 1.69
CA ASN A 148 30.26 10.78 2.27
C ASN A 148 31.11 11.51 1.20
N SER A 149 31.93 12.47 1.62
CA SER A 149 32.79 13.25 0.71
C SER A 149 33.85 12.41 -0.01
N SER A 150 34.22 11.24 0.50
CA SER A 150 35.14 10.31 -0.18
C SER A 150 34.43 9.36 -1.15
N GLY A 151 33.10 9.40 -1.24
CA GLY A 151 32.29 8.55 -2.12
C GLY A 151 31.94 7.18 -1.53
N SER A 152 32.25 6.93 -0.25
CA SER A 152 31.79 5.73 0.47
C SER A 152 30.27 5.77 0.67
N VAL A 153 29.60 4.65 0.42
CA VAL A 153 28.15 4.50 0.62
C VAL A 153 27.88 4.24 2.10
N LEU A 154 27.11 5.13 2.73
CA LEU A 154 26.72 5.05 4.13
C LEU A 154 25.31 4.45 4.31
N TRP A 155 24.45 4.61 3.31
CA TRP A 155 23.10 4.05 3.27
C TRP A 155 22.68 3.85 1.82
N GLN A 156 21.87 2.82 1.56
CA GLN A 156 21.28 2.58 0.25
C GLN A 156 19.89 1.95 0.33
N SER A 157 19.01 2.35 -0.59
CA SER A 157 17.65 1.81 -0.70
C SER A 157 17.62 0.30 -0.96
N PHE A 158 18.64 -0.22 -1.65
CA PHE A 158 18.76 -1.63 -2.00
C PHE A 158 18.82 -2.57 -0.79
N ASP A 159 19.26 -2.09 0.38
CA ASP A 159 19.33 -2.87 1.61
C ASP A 159 17.96 -3.05 2.30
N SER A 160 16.94 -2.33 1.85
CA SER A 160 15.58 -2.38 2.41
C SER A 160 14.55 -2.49 1.28
N PRO A 161 14.49 -3.63 0.55
CA PRO A 161 13.55 -3.81 -0.55
C PRO A 161 12.10 -3.73 -0.07
N THR A 162 11.19 -3.49 -1.02
CA THR A 162 9.74 -3.50 -0.76
C THR A 162 9.11 -4.77 -1.32
N ASP A 163 8.34 -4.72 -2.41
CA ASP A 163 7.89 -5.92 -3.14
C ASP A 163 8.81 -6.30 -4.30
N THR A 164 9.74 -5.42 -4.66
CA THR A 164 10.47 -5.46 -5.92
C THR A 164 11.98 -5.48 -5.71
N ILE A 165 12.66 -6.31 -6.51
CA ILE A 165 14.11 -6.36 -6.67
C ILE A 165 14.48 -5.90 -8.07
N LEU A 166 15.44 -4.99 -8.15
CA LEU A 166 16.00 -4.51 -9.41
C LEU A 166 17.25 -5.29 -9.82
N PRO A 167 17.63 -5.28 -11.11
CA PRO A 167 18.91 -5.83 -11.54
C PRO A 167 20.07 -5.24 -10.74
N SER A 168 21.08 -6.07 -10.41
CA SER A 168 22.21 -5.77 -9.52
C SER A 168 21.89 -5.60 -8.02
N GLN A 169 20.62 -5.60 -7.61
CA GLN A 169 20.25 -5.60 -6.20
C GLN A 169 20.35 -7.03 -5.62
N PRO A 170 21.14 -7.24 -4.55
CA PRO A 170 21.23 -8.55 -3.92
C PRO A 170 20.02 -8.81 -3.01
N ILE A 171 19.49 -10.04 -3.09
CA ILE A 171 18.66 -10.63 -2.03
C ILE A 171 19.61 -11.33 -1.07
N THR A 172 19.61 -10.89 0.18
CA THR A 172 20.48 -11.41 1.24
C THR A 172 19.66 -12.12 2.32
N LYS A 173 20.32 -12.65 3.36
CA LYS A 173 19.66 -13.18 4.57
C LYS A 173 18.67 -12.18 5.19
N GLN A 174 18.99 -10.89 5.17
CA GLN A 174 18.17 -9.84 5.81
C GLN A 174 17.07 -9.31 4.89
N SER A 175 17.14 -9.62 3.59
CA SER A 175 16.14 -9.18 2.63
C SER A 175 14.83 -9.94 2.86
N LYS A 176 13.75 -9.18 3.04
CA LYS A 176 12.37 -9.69 3.04
C LYS A 176 11.57 -8.81 2.10
N LEU A 177 11.10 -9.39 1.00
CA LEU A 177 10.15 -8.69 0.14
C LEU A 177 8.75 -8.95 0.66
N VAL A 178 7.90 -7.93 0.62
CA VAL A 178 6.49 -8.02 1.02
C VAL A 178 5.66 -7.45 -0.12
N SER A 179 4.71 -8.25 -0.63
CA SER A 179 3.83 -7.84 -1.74
C SER A 179 3.04 -6.58 -1.39
N SER A 180 2.42 -5.95 -2.38
CA SER A 180 1.33 -5.03 -2.12
C SER A 180 0.07 -5.79 -1.65
N ILE A 181 -0.83 -5.09 -0.95
CA ILE A 181 -2.10 -5.65 -0.48
C ILE A 181 -3.10 -5.91 -1.61
N ALA A 182 -3.00 -5.12 -2.69
CA ALA A 182 -3.91 -5.16 -3.82
C ALA A 182 -3.22 -4.56 -5.05
N ASN A 183 -3.82 -4.79 -6.22
CA ASN A 183 -3.34 -4.19 -7.46
C ASN A 183 -3.33 -2.65 -7.37
N GLY A 184 -2.22 -2.03 -7.76
CA GLY A 184 -2.03 -0.56 -7.72
C GLY A 184 -1.85 0.04 -6.32
N ALA A 185 -2.09 -0.70 -5.25
CA ALA A 185 -1.80 -0.25 -3.89
C ALA A 185 -0.31 -0.38 -3.57
N LEU A 186 0.22 0.49 -2.70
CA LEU A 186 1.60 0.36 -2.21
C LEU A 186 1.67 -0.33 -0.84
N SER A 187 0.64 -0.25 0.00
CA SER A 187 0.66 -0.79 1.36
C SER A 187 0.96 -2.30 1.39
N SER A 188 1.62 -2.74 2.45
CA SER A 188 2.08 -4.12 2.63
C SER A 188 0.92 -5.12 2.62
N GLY A 189 1.09 -6.16 1.82
CA GLY A 189 0.21 -7.32 1.73
C GLY A 189 0.66 -8.47 2.62
N TYR A 190 0.23 -9.68 2.26
CA TYR A 190 0.47 -10.89 3.06
C TYR A 190 1.52 -11.83 2.47
N TYR A 191 2.02 -11.56 1.26
CA TYR A 191 2.95 -12.46 0.58
C TYR A 191 4.38 -12.01 0.75
N ASN A 192 5.25 -12.95 1.09
CA ASN A 192 6.63 -12.66 1.44
C ASN A 192 7.59 -13.54 0.63
N LEU A 193 8.68 -12.95 0.15
CA LEU A 193 9.83 -13.68 -0.40
C LEU A 193 11.04 -13.44 0.51
N TYR A 194 11.63 -14.51 1.03
CA TYR A 194 12.80 -14.43 1.91
C TYR A 194 13.60 -15.74 1.91
N PHE A 195 14.86 -15.67 2.32
CA PHE A 195 15.64 -16.86 2.63
C PHE A 195 15.25 -17.39 4.00
N ASP A 196 14.75 -18.62 4.05
CA ASP A 196 14.38 -19.28 5.29
C ASP A 196 15.63 -19.78 6.06
N SER A 197 15.40 -20.29 7.26
CA SER A 197 16.42 -20.79 8.18
C SER A 197 17.25 -21.95 7.60
N ASP A 198 16.68 -22.69 6.64
CA ASP A 198 17.34 -23.75 5.87
C ASP A 198 18.14 -23.24 4.66
N ASN A 199 18.32 -21.92 4.52
CA ASN A 199 19.04 -21.27 3.42
C ASN A 199 18.36 -21.36 2.04
N VAL A 200 17.11 -21.79 1.97
CA VAL A 200 16.31 -21.84 0.74
C VAL A 200 15.47 -20.57 0.61
N LEU A 201 15.42 -20.00 -0.60
CA LEU A 201 14.56 -18.85 -0.91
C LEU A 201 13.12 -19.33 -1.14
N LYS A 202 12.17 -18.83 -0.34
CA LYS A 202 10.79 -19.32 -0.29
C LYS A 202 9.75 -18.22 -0.41
N LEU A 203 8.56 -18.58 -0.90
CA LEU A 203 7.36 -17.75 -0.79
C LEU A 203 6.46 -18.23 0.35
N LEU A 204 6.00 -17.27 1.15
CA LEU A 204 5.17 -17.46 2.33
C LEU A 204 3.95 -16.55 2.26
N TYR A 205 2.77 -17.12 2.46
CA TYR A 205 1.58 -16.38 2.82
C TYR A 205 1.59 -16.19 4.34
N ASP A 206 1.50 -14.96 4.82
CA ASP A 206 1.49 -14.58 6.24
C ASP A 206 0.26 -13.71 6.51
N GLY A 207 -0.90 -14.35 6.45
CA GLY A 207 -2.20 -13.72 6.61
C GLY A 207 -2.60 -13.56 8.09
N PRO A 208 -3.77 -12.94 8.35
CA PRO A 208 -4.24 -12.67 9.70
C PRO A 208 -4.58 -13.92 10.52
N GLU A 209 -4.97 -15.02 9.87
CA GLU A 209 -5.37 -16.27 10.55
C GLU A 209 -4.28 -17.34 10.51
N ILE A 210 -3.49 -17.40 9.44
CA ILE A 210 -2.52 -18.46 9.20
C ILE A 210 -1.28 -17.94 8.46
N SER A 211 -0.16 -18.63 8.66
CA SER A 211 1.01 -18.53 7.81
C SER A 211 1.22 -19.87 7.07
N SER A 212 1.58 -19.83 5.79
CA SER A 212 1.69 -21.03 4.95
C SER A 212 2.73 -20.88 3.85
N LEU A 213 3.75 -21.75 3.88
CA LEU A 213 4.76 -21.86 2.82
C LEU A 213 4.17 -22.60 1.62
N TYR A 214 4.33 -22.06 0.42
CA TYR A 214 3.73 -22.61 -0.80
C TYR A 214 4.68 -22.71 -1.99
N TRP A 215 5.89 -22.16 -1.88
CA TRP A 215 6.90 -22.29 -2.93
C TRP A 215 8.33 -22.24 -2.36
N PRO A 216 9.27 -23.10 -2.83
CA PRO A 216 9.07 -24.21 -3.79
C PRO A 216 8.09 -25.27 -3.24
N ASP A 217 7.73 -26.29 -4.03
CA ASP A 217 6.66 -27.24 -3.64
C ASP A 217 6.89 -27.79 -2.22
N PRO A 218 6.02 -27.44 -1.25
CA PRO A 218 6.22 -27.80 0.15
C PRO A 218 6.07 -29.29 0.44
N ASN A 219 5.49 -30.08 -0.48
CA ASN A 219 5.42 -31.54 -0.35
C ASN A 219 6.71 -32.25 -0.78
N SER A 220 7.58 -31.54 -1.49
CA SER A 220 8.80 -32.09 -2.09
C SER A 220 10.02 -31.75 -1.23
N GLN A 221 10.96 -32.70 -1.13
CA GLN A 221 12.23 -32.43 -0.44
C GLN A 221 13.05 -31.39 -1.20
N VAL A 222 13.96 -30.69 -0.51
CA VAL A 222 14.79 -29.61 -1.06
C VAL A 222 15.47 -30.00 -2.39
N PHE A 223 16.09 -31.17 -2.47
CA PHE A 223 16.74 -31.65 -3.70
C PHE A 223 15.76 -32.03 -4.82
N GLN A 224 14.58 -32.55 -4.47
CA GLN A 224 13.54 -32.87 -5.46
C GLN A 224 12.98 -31.61 -6.10
N ASN A 225 12.95 -30.51 -5.34
CA ASN A 225 12.68 -29.16 -5.84
C ASN A 225 13.83 -28.56 -6.69
N GLY A 226 14.91 -29.32 -6.94
CA GLY A 226 16.08 -28.83 -7.66
C GLY A 226 16.91 -27.80 -6.88
N ARG A 227 16.71 -27.70 -5.56
CA ARG A 227 17.37 -26.73 -4.69
C ARG A 227 18.47 -27.37 -3.85
N THR A 228 19.15 -26.56 -3.07
CA THR A 228 20.11 -27.00 -2.04
C THR A 228 20.04 -26.10 -0.81
N ASP A 229 20.05 -26.70 0.37
CA ASP A 229 20.09 -26.03 1.68
C ASP A 229 21.52 -25.91 2.25
N TYR A 230 22.49 -26.64 1.67
CA TYR A 230 23.89 -26.63 2.11
C TYR A 230 24.67 -25.32 1.87
N ASN A 231 24.23 -24.44 0.96
CA ASN A 231 24.90 -23.17 0.73
C ASN A 231 24.31 -22.08 1.64
N SER A 232 24.99 -21.80 2.75
CA SER A 232 24.52 -20.88 3.79
C SER A 232 24.72 -19.39 3.49
N SER A 233 25.24 -19.04 2.31
CA SER A 233 25.47 -17.63 1.93
C SER A 233 24.19 -16.82 1.82
N ARG A 234 23.04 -17.45 1.50
CA ARG A 234 21.72 -16.79 1.34
C ARG A 234 21.83 -15.53 0.50
N HIS A 235 22.25 -15.73 -0.74
CA HIS A 235 22.55 -14.66 -1.67
C HIS A 235 21.94 -14.97 -3.03
N ALA A 236 21.15 -14.05 -3.57
CA ALA A 236 20.62 -14.16 -4.92
C ALA A 236 20.66 -12.80 -5.65
N VAL A 237 20.83 -12.81 -6.97
CA VAL A 237 20.93 -11.61 -7.80
C VAL A 237 20.26 -11.84 -9.15
N LEU A 238 19.49 -10.85 -9.59
CA LEU A 238 19.05 -10.69 -10.98
C LEU A 238 20.11 -9.85 -11.72
N ASP A 239 20.63 -10.35 -12.83
CA ASP A 239 21.53 -9.57 -13.70
C ASP A 239 20.78 -8.78 -14.78
N ASN A 240 21.49 -7.84 -15.41
CA ASN A 240 20.92 -6.94 -16.42
C ASN A 240 20.46 -7.65 -17.71
N THR A 241 20.83 -8.93 -17.90
CA THR A 241 20.41 -9.72 -19.07
C THR A 241 19.09 -10.45 -18.83
N GLY A 242 18.59 -10.45 -17.59
CA GLY A 242 17.39 -11.16 -17.18
C GLY A 242 17.65 -12.55 -16.61
N ARG A 243 18.91 -12.87 -16.23
CA ARG A 243 19.23 -14.13 -15.57
C ARG A 243 19.29 -13.94 -14.06
N PHE A 244 18.57 -14.81 -13.36
CA PHE A 244 18.55 -14.87 -11.90
C PHE A 244 19.38 -16.06 -11.41
N LEU A 245 20.19 -15.82 -10.38
CA LEU A 245 20.94 -16.85 -9.69
C LEU A 245 20.77 -16.72 -8.18
N SER A 246 20.55 -17.85 -7.51
CA SER A 246 20.49 -17.95 -6.05
C SER A 246 21.49 -18.96 -5.51
N SER A 247 21.95 -18.73 -4.28
CA SER A 247 22.82 -19.63 -3.53
C SER A 247 22.25 -21.04 -3.36
N ASP A 248 20.92 -21.15 -3.34
CA ASP A 248 20.19 -22.42 -3.18
C ASP A 248 19.88 -23.13 -4.51
N ARG A 249 20.60 -22.79 -5.58
CA ARG A 249 20.48 -23.33 -6.95
C ARG A 249 19.20 -22.94 -7.72
N LEU A 250 18.38 -22.02 -7.21
CA LEU A 250 17.40 -21.39 -8.09
C LEU A 250 18.12 -20.66 -9.22
N GLN A 251 17.76 -21.02 -10.44
CA GLN A 251 18.18 -20.31 -11.63
C GLN A 251 17.04 -20.27 -12.63
N PHE A 252 16.83 -19.10 -13.22
CA PHE A 252 15.94 -18.91 -14.35
C PHE A 252 16.43 -17.75 -15.22
N ASN A 253 15.94 -17.72 -16.46
CA ASN A 253 16.21 -16.65 -17.41
C ASN A 253 14.88 -16.06 -17.88
N ALA A 254 14.88 -14.77 -18.17
CA ALA A 254 13.81 -14.11 -18.90
C ALA A 254 13.64 -14.76 -20.29
N SER A 255 12.39 -14.94 -20.72
CA SER A 255 12.08 -15.40 -22.09
C SER A 255 12.64 -14.48 -23.18
N ASP A 256 12.82 -13.20 -22.87
CA ASP A 256 13.36 -12.15 -23.75
C ASP A 256 14.83 -11.79 -23.42
N THR A 257 15.61 -12.77 -22.96
CA THR A 257 17.01 -12.58 -22.52
C THR A 257 17.78 -11.63 -23.44
N GLY A 258 18.37 -10.58 -22.85
CA GLY A 258 19.09 -9.56 -23.61
C GLY A 258 19.45 -8.35 -22.78
N PRO A 259 20.52 -7.62 -23.17
CA PRO A 259 20.92 -6.39 -22.48
C PRO A 259 19.92 -5.24 -22.74
N VAL A 260 20.09 -4.12 -22.03
CA VAL A 260 19.38 -2.84 -22.23
C VAL A 260 17.93 -2.79 -21.73
N ILE A 261 17.23 -3.92 -21.67
CA ILE A 261 15.84 -3.97 -21.17
C ILE A 261 15.81 -3.70 -19.66
N LYS A 262 15.02 -2.70 -19.24
CA LYS A 262 14.75 -2.45 -17.82
C LYS A 262 13.85 -3.57 -17.30
N ARG A 263 14.25 -4.17 -16.18
CA ARG A 263 13.57 -5.33 -15.58
C ARG A 263 13.28 -5.11 -14.11
N ARG A 264 12.30 -5.84 -13.61
CA ARG A 264 12.00 -5.93 -12.18
C ARG A 264 11.54 -7.34 -11.83
N LEU A 265 11.96 -7.84 -10.68
CA LEU A 265 11.45 -9.08 -10.09
C LEU A 265 10.55 -8.70 -8.91
N THR A 266 9.27 -8.99 -8.99
CA THR A 266 8.27 -8.50 -8.02
C THR A 266 7.45 -9.65 -7.44
N VAL A 267 7.22 -9.61 -6.12
CA VAL A 267 6.17 -10.42 -5.48
C VAL A 267 4.87 -9.64 -5.64
N ASP A 268 4.03 -10.07 -6.57
CA ASP A 268 2.78 -9.37 -6.86
C ASP A 268 1.75 -9.58 -5.74
N TYR A 269 0.72 -8.74 -5.72
CA TYR A 269 -0.38 -8.80 -4.74
C TYR A 269 -1.13 -10.13 -4.73
N ASP A 270 -1.06 -10.89 -5.83
CA ASP A 270 -1.66 -12.23 -5.97
C ASP A 270 -0.75 -13.35 -5.43
N GLY A 271 0.41 -12.98 -4.85
CA GLY A 271 1.38 -13.87 -4.22
C GLY A 271 2.31 -14.61 -5.18
N ASN A 272 2.25 -14.35 -6.48
CA ASN A 272 3.22 -14.92 -7.40
C ASN A 272 4.48 -14.05 -7.50
N LEU A 273 5.62 -14.69 -7.75
CA LEU A 273 6.87 -13.99 -8.04
C LEU A 273 7.05 -13.94 -9.55
N ARG A 274 7.14 -12.72 -10.11
CA ARG A 274 7.24 -12.52 -11.55
C ARG A 274 8.41 -11.64 -11.96
N LEU A 275 9.08 -12.05 -13.03
CA LEU A 275 10.04 -11.23 -13.73
C LEU A 275 9.30 -10.47 -14.83
N TYR A 276 9.46 -9.15 -14.80
CA TYR A 276 8.89 -8.25 -15.79
C TYR A 276 9.98 -7.58 -16.61
N SER A 277 9.71 -7.43 -17.91
CA SER A 277 10.48 -6.64 -18.85
C SER A 277 9.66 -5.43 -19.32
N LEU A 278 10.24 -4.25 -19.24
CA LEU A 278 9.58 -3.01 -19.68
C LEU A 278 9.60 -2.94 -21.20
N ASN A 279 8.43 -2.78 -21.81
CA ASN A 279 8.31 -2.37 -23.20
C ASN A 279 8.40 -0.85 -23.29
N GLU A 280 9.54 -0.31 -23.74
CA GLU A 280 9.74 1.15 -23.81
C GLU A 280 8.86 1.84 -24.87
N SER A 281 8.26 1.09 -25.81
CA SER A 281 7.42 1.68 -26.86
C SER A 281 6.06 2.15 -26.36
N ASP A 282 5.47 1.44 -25.39
CA ASP A 282 4.15 1.73 -24.82
C ASP A 282 4.16 1.88 -23.28
N GLY A 283 5.31 1.62 -22.64
CA GLY A 283 5.49 1.69 -21.20
C GLY A 283 4.87 0.53 -20.41
N SER A 284 4.41 -0.52 -21.09
CA SER A 284 3.78 -1.70 -20.48
C SER A 284 4.83 -2.70 -19.94
N TRP A 285 4.39 -3.55 -19.01
CA TRP A 285 5.22 -4.60 -18.42
C TRP A 285 4.82 -5.97 -18.96
N ASN A 286 5.77 -6.65 -19.60
CA ASN A 286 5.59 -8.02 -20.06
C ASN A 286 6.13 -9.01 -19.02
N ILE A 287 5.35 -10.02 -18.67
CA ILE A 287 5.81 -11.13 -17.82
C ILE A 287 6.70 -12.04 -18.66
N THR A 288 7.96 -12.17 -18.27
CA THR A 288 8.95 -12.98 -18.99
C THR A 288 9.41 -14.22 -18.23
N TRP A 289 9.04 -14.31 -16.95
CA TRP A 289 9.12 -15.51 -16.12
C TRP A 289 8.18 -15.39 -14.92
N GLU A 290 7.66 -16.50 -14.41
CA GLU A 290 6.88 -16.55 -13.17
C GLU A 290 7.18 -17.83 -12.38
N ALA A 291 7.06 -17.77 -11.05
CA ALA A 291 7.35 -18.89 -10.16
C ALA A 291 6.26 -19.99 -10.19
N LEU A 292 5.00 -19.58 -10.34
CA LEU A 292 3.84 -20.46 -10.37
C LEU A 292 3.00 -20.19 -11.62
N ALA A 293 2.92 -21.17 -12.52
CA ALA A 293 2.04 -21.08 -13.70
C ALA A 293 0.55 -21.15 -13.34
N GLN A 294 0.22 -21.74 -12.20
CA GLN A 294 -1.15 -21.91 -11.71
C GLN A 294 -1.36 -21.12 -10.42
N LEU A 295 -2.00 -19.96 -10.54
CA LEU A 295 -2.31 -19.08 -9.42
C LEU A 295 -3.12 -19.70 -8.28
N CYS A 296 -3.98 -20.70 -8.53
CA CYS A 296 -4.69 -21.37 -7.44
C CYS A 296 -3.78 -22.24 -6.55
N ASN A 297 -2.50 -22.43 -6.92
CA ASN A 297 -1.51 -23.05 -6.05
C ASN A 297 -0.90 -22.03 -5.06
N VAL A 298 -1.17 -20.74 -5.22
CA VAL A 298 -0.78 -19.73 -4.23
C VAL A 298 -1.67 -19.89 -2.99
N HIS A 299 -1.04 -20.07 -1.82
CA HIS A 299 -1.76 -20.16 -0.56
C HIS A 299 -2.39 -18.82 -0.16
N GLY A 300 -3.49 -18.85 0.59
CA GLY A 300 -4.19 -17.64 0.99
C GLY A 300 -4.88 -16.85 -0.14
N ALA A 301 -4.90 -17.37 -1.38
CA ALA A 301 -5.62 -16.75 -2.49
C ALA A 301 -7.13 -16.60 -2.21
N CYS A 302 -7.69 -17.56 -1.45
CA CYS A 302 -9.03 -17.48 -0.89
C CYS A 302 -8.94 -17.63 0.63
N GLY A 303 -9.75 -16.86 1.36
CA GLY A 303 -9.85 -16.95 2.80
C GLY A 303 -10.42 -18.29 3.28
N ARG A 304 -10.54 -18.44 4.60
CA ARG A 304 -10.99 -19.68 5.25
C ARG A 304 -12.25 -20.29 4.60
N ASN A 305 -12.27 -21.60 4.42
CA ASN A 305 -13.32 -22.36 3.73
C ASN A 305 -13.57 -22.00 2.26
N GLY A 306 -12.84 -21.05 1.66
CA GLY A 306 -12.95 -20.69 0.25
C GLY A 306 -12.11 -21.60 -0.64
N VAL A 307 -12.59 -21.86 -1.86
CA VAL A 307 -11.91 -22.68 -2.87
C VAL A 307 -11.57 -21.83 -4.09
N CYS A 308 -10.30 -21.82 -4.47
CA CYS A 308 -9.84 -21.23 -5.72
C CYS A 308 -10.17 -22.16 -6.89
N VAL A 309 -10.88 -21.62 -7.89
CA VAL A 309 -11.33 -22.33 -9.08
C VAL A 309 -10.98 -21.52 -10.33
N TYR A 310 -10.83 -22.20 -11.47
CA TYR A 310 -10.61 -21.54 -12.76
C TYR A 310 -11.92 -21.45 -13.54
N ASP A 311 -12.41 -20.22 -13.77
CA ASP A 311 -13.60 -19.97 -14.60
C ASP A 311 -13.61 -18.56 -15.22
N PRO A 312 -12.96 -18.32 -16.38
CA PRO A 312 -11.77 -19.00 -16.93
C PRO A 312 -10.45 -18.54 -16.27
N VAL A 313 -10.52 -17.50 -15.44
CA VAL A 313 -9.43 -16.95 -14.61
C VAL A 313 -9.58 -17.46 -13.16
N PRO A 314 -8.52 -17.44 -12.33
CA PRO A 314 -8.64 -17.84 -10.93
C PRO A 314 -9.63 -16.95 -10.18
N ARG A 315 -10.57 -17.58 -9.47
CA ARG A 315 -11.59 -16.94 -8.66
C ARG A 315 -11.86 -17.76 -7.41
N CYS A 316 -12.31 -17.09 -6.36
CA CYS A 316 -12.76 -17.77 -5.16
C CYS A 316 -14.24 -18.15 -5.27
N SER A 317 -14.58 -19.28 -4.67
CA SER A 317 -15.94 -19.80 -4.58
C SER A 317 -16.14 -20.46 -3.21
N CYS A 318 -17.39 -20.49 -2.74
CA CYS A 318 -17.72 -21.20 -1.51
C CYS A 318 -18.17 -22.63 -1.81
N PRO A 319 -17.82 -23.60 -0.95
CA PRO A 319 -18.40 -24.93 -0.98
C PRO A 319 -19.94 -24.91 -0.83
N PRO A 320 -20.63 -26.00 -1.20
CA PRO A 320 -22.08 -26.12 -1.01
C PRO A 320 -22.50 -25.88 0.43
N HIS A 321 -23.57 -25.09 0.60
CA HIS A 321 -24.09 -24.66 1.90
C HIS A 321 -23.15 -23.74 2.70
N TYR A 322 -22.17 -23.13 2.03
CA TYR A 322 -21.38 -22.02 2.55
C TYR A 322 -21.67 -20.77 1.72
N GLY A 323 -21.61 -19.61 2.37
CA GLY A 323 -21.72 -18.31 1.72
C GLY A 323 -20.51 -17.45 2.05
N MET A 324 -20.28 -16.39 1.28
CA MET A 324 -19.22 -15.43 1.59
C MET A 324 -19.39 -14.90 3.02
N SER A 325 -18.28 -14.85 3.76
CA SER A 325 -18.29 -14.32 5.12
C SER A 325 -18.63 -12.83 5.12
N ASP A 326 -18.03 -12.11 4.17
CA ASP A 326 -18.13 -10.66 3.94
C ASP A 326 -18.29 -10.43 2.43
N GLU A 327 -19.29 -9.62 2.04
CA GLU A 327 -19.62 -9.42 0.62
C GLU A 327 -18.50 -8.63 -0.07
N GLY A 328 -17.96 -9.18 -1.17
CA GLY A 328 -16.89 -8.55 -1.94
C GLY A 328 -15.47 -8.72 -1.38
N ASN A 329 -15.31 -9.31 -0.19
CA ASN A 329 -14.00 -9.54 0.43
C ASN A 329 -13.68 -11.03 0.60
N TRP A 330 -13.09 -11.63 -0.44
CA TRP A 330 -12.71 -13.04 -0.45
C TRP A 330 -11.61 -13.41 0.55
N ASN A 331 -10.86 -12.45 1.08
CA ASN A 331 -9.87 -12.71 2.14
C ASN A 331 -10.55 -13.14 3.45
N ARG A 332 -11.82 -12.79 3.66
CA ARG A 332 -12.64 -13.28 4.79
C ARG A 332 -13.21 -14.68 4.56
N GLY A 333 -13.05 -15.22 3.36
CA GLY A 333 -13.45 -16.58 3.01
C GLY A 333 -14.96 -16.80 3.08
N CYS A 334 -15.35 -18.00 3.50
CA CYS A 334 -16.72 -18.46 3.55
C CYS A 334 -17.13 -18.90 4.96
N LYS A 335 -18.41 -18.70 5.27
CA LYS A 335 -19.05 -19.16 6.50
C LYS A 335 -20.14 -20.20 6.18
N PRO A 336 -20.34 -21.20 7.04
CA PRO A 336 -21.42 -22.16 6.87
C PRO A 336 -22.78 -21.45 6.97
N LEU A 337 -23.73 -21.84 6.12
CA LEU A 337 -25.12 -21.38 6.15
C LEU A 337 -26.01 -22.26 7.04
N PHE A 338 -25.39 -23.07 7.89
CA PHE A 338 -26.03 -23.96 8.85
C PHE A 338 -25.40 -23.80 10.23
N ASN A 339 -26.14 -24.17 11.26
CA ASN A 339 -25.63 -24.12 12.63
C ASN A 339 -24.58 -25.22 12.86
N LEU A 340 -23.38 -24.81 13.26
CA LEU A 340 -22.33 -25.70 13.76
C LEU A 340 -22.73 -26.21 15.15
N SER A 341 -23.64 -27.19 15.24
CA SER A 341 -23.74 -27.99 16.47
C SER A 341 -22.49 -28.85 16.62
N SER A 342 -22.05 -29.15 17.84
CA SER A 342 -20.95 -30.11 18.09
C SER A 342 -21.14 -31.34 17.22
N TYR A 343 -20.21 -31.54 16.29
CA TYR A 343 -20.27 -32.60 15.29
C TYR A 343 -20.57 -33.94 15.96
N SER A 344 -21.55 -34.67 15.43
CA SER A 344 -22.03 -35.91 16.02
C SER A 344 -22.06 -37.02 14.97
N PRO A 345 -21.43 -38.18 15.23
CA PRO A 345 -21.34 -39.28 14.26
C PRO A 345 -22.69 -39.74 13.69
N THR A 346 -23.78 -39.59 14.45
CA THR A 346 -25.13 -40.02 14.06
C THR A 346 -25.92 -38.98 13.28
N LYS A 347 -25.51 -37.71 13.35
CA LYS A 347 -26.22 -36.57 12.74
C LYS A 347 -25.49 -35.98 11.54
N ASP A 348 -24.30 -36.46 11.23
CA ASP A 348 -23.47 -35.91 10.16
C ASP A 348 -23.46 -36.80 8.91
N ARG A 349 -23.09 -36.20 7.79
CA ARG A 349 -22.85 -36.83 6.50
C ARG A 349 -21.75 -36.07 5.77
N PHE A 350 -21.33 -36.60 4.62
CA PHE A 350 -20.30 -35.97 3.79
C PHE A 350 -20.82 -35.64 2.41
N ILE A 351 -20.43 -34.47 1.90
CA ILE A 351 -20.58 -34.09 0.49
C ILE A 351 -19.21 -34.20 -0.18
N GLU A 352 -19.17 -34.86 -1.33
CA GLU A 352 -17.96 -34.93 -2.14
C GLU A 352 -17.77 -33.63 -2.95
N LEU A 353 -16.58 -33.05 -2.85
CA LEU A 353 -16.05 -32.03 -3.73
C LEU A 353 -14.97 -32.71 -4.60
N PRO A 354 -15.30 -33.11 -5.83
CA PRO A 354 -14.37 -33.81 -6.69
C PRO A 354 -13.22 -32.88 -7.07
N HIS A 355 -12.02 -33.44 -7.26
CA HIS A 355 -10.86 -32.71 -7.77
C HIS A 355 -10.47 -31.48 -6.94
N THR A 356 -10.80 -31.50 -5.65
CA THR A 356 -10.61 -30.39 -4.71
C THR A 356 -9.76 -30.84 -3.52
N ASP A 357 -8.87 -29.96 -3.06
CA ASP A 357 -8.15 -30.11 -1.79
C ASP A 357 -8.15 -28.79 -1.03
N PHE A 358 -7.95 -28.87 0.28
CA PHE A 358 -7.56 -27.75 1.12
C PHE A 358 -6.17 -28.04 1.64
N TYR A 359 -5.15 -27.39 1.06
CA TYR A 359 -3.77 -27.75 1.35
C TYR A 359 -3.42 -27.53 2.84
N GLY A 360 -2.85 -28.55 3.47
CA GLY A 360 -2.44 -28.54 4.87
C GLY A 360 -3.61 -28.71 5.85
N PHE A 361 -3.37 -28.33 7.11
CA PHE A 361 -4.33 -28.43 8.22
C PHE A 361 -4.93 -29.85 8.38
N ASP A 362 -4.10 -30.85 8.07
CA ASP A 362 -4.42 -32.26 8.27
C ASP A 362 -4.24 -32.62 9.75
N ASP A 363 -5.30 -33.09 10.40
CA ASP A 363 -5.25 -33.58 11.79
C ASP A 363 -4.53 -34.93 11.88
N GLY A 364 -4.44 -35.63 10.75
CA GLY A 364 -3.77 -36.92 10.67
C GLY A 364 -3.49 -37.33 9.23
N TYR A 365 -2.68 -38.38 9.11
CA TYR A 365 -2.35 -38.98 7.83
C TYR A 365 -2.33 -40.49 7.94
N THR A 366 -3.02 -41.17 7.03
CA THR A 366 -3.03 -42.64 6.98
C THR A 366 -2.96 -43.13 5.54
N LYS A 367 -1.97 -43.98 5.24
CA LYS A 367 -1.84 -44.70 3.97
C LYS A 367 -2.52 -46.07 4.07
N ASN A 368 -2.81 -46.70 2.93
CA ASN A 368 -3.30 -48.08 2.87
C ASN A 368 -4.63 -48.27 3.60
N VAL A 369 -5.50 -47.26 3.55
CA VAL A 369 -6.79 -47.25 4.25
C VAL A 369 -7.94 -47.14 3.24
N SER A 370 -9.03 -47.85 3.51
CA SER A 370 -10.23 -47.75 2.67
C SER A 370 -10.97 -46.43 2.90
N PHE A 371 -11.76 -46.02 1.91
CA PHE A 371 -12.62 -44.85 2.01
C PHE A 371 -13.52 -44.88 3.26
N GLU A 372 -14.19 -46.01 3.52
CA GLU A 372 -15.08 -46.16 4.68
C GLU A 372 -14.34 -46.10 6.01
N SER A 373 -13.09 -46.59 6.06
CA SER A 373 -12.25 -46.45 7.25
C SER A 373 -11.83 -44.99 7.46
N CYS A 374 -11.45 -44.27 6.39
CA CYS A 374 -11.13 -42.83 6.47
C CYS A 374 -12.33 -41.99 6.94
N LYS A 375 -13.51 -42.28 6.40
CA LYS A 375 -14.77 -41.68 6.80
C LYS A 375 -15.07 -41.90 8.29
N LYS A 376 -14.84 -43.12 8.80
CA LYS A 376 -15.00 -43.43 10.23
C LYS A 376 -14.00 -42.70 11.11
N ILE A 377 -12.74 -42.56 10.67
CA ILE A 377 -11.72 -41.77 11.38
C ILE A 377 -12.24 -40.34 11.60
N CYS A 378 -12.71 -39.67 10.54
CA CYS A 378 -13.24 -38.32 10.66
C CYS A 378 -14.53 -38.25 11.50
N LEU A 379 -15.47 -39.19 11.33
CA LEU A 379 -16.72 -39.18 12.10
C LEU A 379 -16.50 -39.30 13.61
N ASN A 380 -15.54 -40.11 14.02
CA ASN A 380 -15.21 -40.36 15.42
C ASN A 380 -14.42 -39.22 16.06
N ASP A 381 -13.89 -38.29 15.28
CA ASP A 381 -13.22 -37.08 15.75
C ASP A 381 -14.19 -35.90 15.70
N SER A 382 -14.46 -35.28 16.84
CA SER A 382 -15.35 -34.11 16.93
C SER A 382 -14.75 -32.83 16.34
N SER A 383 -13.43 -32.78 16.14
CA SER A 383 -12.73 -31.65 15.53
C SER A 383 -12.65 -31.75 14.00
N CYS A 384 -12.78 -32.96 13.45
CA CYS A 384 -12.70 -33.19 12.01
C CYS A 384 -13.89 -32.54 11.26
N GLN A 385 -13.59 -31.59 10.40
CA GLN A 385 -14.55 -30.86 9.55
C GLN A 385 -14.73 -31.52 8.17
N GLY A 386 -13.88 -32.48 7.83
CA GLY A 386 -13.94 -33.24 6.59
C GLY A 386 -12.64 -33.99 6.34
N PHE A 387 -12.55 -34.68 5.22
CA PHE A 387 -11.33 -35.43 4.89
C PHE A 387 -11.03 -35.43 3.40
N GLY A 388 -9.76 -35.34 3.04
CA GLY A 388 -9.27 -35.64 1.70
C GLY A 388 -9.07 -37.14 1.54
N TYR A 389 -9.47 -37.70 0.39
CA TYR A 389 -9.18 -39.09 0.05
C TYR A 389 -8.60 -39.20 -1.37
N ARG A 390 -7.41 -39.79 -1.49
CA ARG A 390 -6.67 -39.90 -2.77
C ARG A 390 -6.63 -41.34 -3.27
N LEU A 391 -6.95 -41.52 -4.56
CA LEU A 391 -7.21 -42.82 -5.18
C LEU A 391 -6.02 -43.42 -5.96
N LEU A 392 -4.86 -42.74 -6.01
CA LEU A 392 -3.67 -43.21 -6.75
C LEU A 392 -2.96 -44.40 -6.07
N GLY A 393 -3.66 -45.52 -5.92
CA GLY A 393 -3.10 -46.86 -5.70
C GLY A 393 -3.10 -47.38 -4.26
N ALA A 394 -3.07 -46.50 -3.25
CA ALA A 394 -2.91 -46.91 -1.85
C ALA A 394 -4.07 -46.53 -0.92
N GLY A 395 -5.03 -45.69 -1.32
CA GLY A 395 -6.05 -45.17 -0.40
C GLY A 395 -5.41 -44.34 0.71
N GLN A 396 -5.21 -43.06 0.42
CA GLN A 396 -4.59 -42.11 1.38
C GLN A 396 -5.69 -41.25 1.99
N CYS A 397 -5.71 -41.19 3.31
CA CYS A 397 -6.67 -40.44 4.11
C CYS A 397 -6.01 -39.24 4.78
N TYR A 398 -6.66 -38.09 4.66
CA TYR A 398 -6.24 -36.81 5.21
C TYR A 398 -7.42 -36.17 5.97
N PRO A 399 -7.72 -36.57 7.22
CA PRO A 399 -8.68 -35.86 8.06
C PRO A 399 -8.25 -34.42 8.28
N LYS A 400 -9.18 -33.46 8.24
CA LYS A 400 -8.90 -32.02 8.31
C LYS A 400 -9.72 -31.34 9.40
N GLY A 401 -9.04 -30.57 10.24
CA GLY A 401 -9.64 -29.80 11.33
C GLY A 401 -9.99 -28.37 10.95
N ALA A 402 -9.44 -27.88 9.83
CA ALA A 402 -9.74 -26.59 9.25
C ALA A 402 -9.55 -26.62 7.72
N PHE A 403 -10.18 -25.66 7.04
CA PHE A 403 -10.11 -25.52 5.60
C PHE A 403 -9.47 -24.19 5.22
N PHE A 404 -8.22 -24.24 4.78
CA PHE A 404 -7.48 -23.13 4.19
C PHE A 404 -6.78 -23.61 2.92
N ASN A 405 -6.35 -22.68 2.07
CA ASN A 405 -5.65 -22.99 0.81
C ASN A 405 -6.47 -23.96 -0.06
N GLY A 406 -7.78 -23.72 -0.13
CA GLY A 406 -8.69 -24.50 -0.95
C GLY A 406 -8.43 -24.26 -2.42
N TYR A 407 -8.27 -25.31 -3.21
CA TYR A 407 -8.21 -25.21 -4.66
C TYR A 407 -8.90 -26.40 -5.31
N SER A 408 -9.45 -26.17 -6.50
CA SER A 408 -10.02 -27.20 -7.35
C SER A 408 -9.35 -27.18 -8.72
N SER A 409 -8.87 -28.35 -9.16
CA SER A 409 -8.20 -28.51 -10.45
C SER A 409 -8.54 -29.86 -11.04
N PRO A 410 -8.98 -29.96 -12.32
CA PRO A 410 -9.29 -31.24 -12.96
C PRO A 410 -8.17 -32.29 -12.90
N ASN A 411 -6.93 -31.84 -12.75
CA ASN A 411 -5.74 -32.71 -12.63
C ASN A 411 -5.48 -33.19 -11.19
N PHE A 412 -6.20 -32.67 -10.19
CA PHE A 412 -6.02 -33.08 -8.80
C PHE A 412 -6.52 -34.51 -8.61
N PRO A 413 -5.68 -35.44 -8.11
CA PRO A 413 -5.97 -36.87 -8.09
C PRO A 413 -6.68 -37.33 -6.79
N GLY A 414 -7.74 -36.62 -6.41
CA GLY A 414 -8.51 -36.92 -5.21
C GLY A 414 -9.77 -36.06 -5.09
N SER A 415 -10.50 -36.31 -4.02
CA SER A 415 -11.69 -35.52 -3.65
C SER A 415 -11.62 -35.14 -2.18
N LEU A 416 -12.20 -33.99 -1.85
CA LEU A 416 -12.49 -33.61 -0.47
C LEU A 416 -13.90 -34.05 -0.12
N TYR A 417 -14.08 -34.60 1.07
CA TYR A 417 -15.37 -34.96 1.63
C TYR A 417 -15.69 -34.02 2.79
N LEU A 418 -16.55 -33.04 2.52
CA LEU A 418 -16.94 -31.99 3.45
C LEU A 418 -17.99 -32.50 4.43
N ARG A 419 -17.74 -32.38 5.74
CA ARG A 419 -18.69 -32.80 6.79
C ARG A 419 -19.78 -31.75 6.96
N ILE A 420 -21.03 -32.19 6.90
CA ILE A 420 -22.20 -31.33 7.14
C ILE A 420 -23.28 -32.07 7.93
N PRO A 421 -24.20 -31.35 8.61
CA PRO A 421 -25.35 -31.96 9.26
C PRO A 421 -26.29 -32.63 8.24
N ARG A 422 -26.91 -33.76 8.64
CA ARG A 422 -27.94 -34.45 7.86
C ARG A 422 -29.24 -33.66 7.71
N SER A 423 -29.48 -32.67 8.56
CA SER A 423 -30.64 -31.77 8.46
C SER A 423 -30.60 -30.86 7.23
N VAL A 424 -29.43 -30.67 6.63
CA VAL A 424 -29.25 -29.94 5.39
C VAL A 424 -29.54 -30.89 4.23
N GLU A 425 -30.33 -30.50 3.23
CA GLU A 425 -30.58 -31.32 2.03
C GLU A 425 -29.30 -31.52 1.23
N ALA A 426 -29.07 -32.70 0.63
CA ALA A 426 -27.94 -32.87 -0.32
C ALA A 426 -28.44 -32.46 -1.68
N SER A 427 -28.08 -31.26 -2.11
CA SER A 427 -27.92 -31.07 -3.55
C SER A 427 -26.71 -31.90 -4.00
N LYS A 428 -26.84 -32.58 -5.13
CA LYS A 428 -25.64 -33.10 -5.81
C LYS A 428 -24.79 -31.89 -6.18
N PHE A 429 -23.53 -31.90 -5.77
CA PHE A 429 -22.59 -30.89 -6.22
C PHE A 429 -22.39 -31.05 -7.74
N SER A 430 -22.92 -30.10 -8.52
CA SER A 430 -22.74 -30.08 -9.97
C SER A 430 -21.48 -29.31 -10.37
N SER A 431 -21.19 -28.23 -9.65
CA SER A 431 -20.06 -27.32 -9.87
C SER A 431 -20.03 -26.29 -8.75
N PHE A 432 -18.89 -25.62 -8.55
CA PHE A 432 -18.86 -24.41 -7.73
C PHE A 432 -19.72 -23.33 -8.40
N GLU A 433 -20.71 -22.79 -7.69
CA GLU A 433 -21.46 -21.62 -8.18
C GLU A 433 -20.55 -20.40 -8.11
N VAL A 434 -19.98 -20.02 -9.24
CA VAL A 434 -19.22 -18.77 -9.37
C VAL A 434 -20.24 -17.64 -9.31
N SER A 435 -20.29 -16.97 -8.16
CA SER A 435 -21.07 -15.74 -8.02
C SER A 435 -20.55 -14.74 -9.07
N LYS A 436 -21.42 -14.32 -10.01
CA LYS A 436 -21.18 -13.17 -10.89
C LYS A 436 -21.19 -11.89 -10.06
N LEU A 437 -20.19 -11.70 -9.21
CA LEU A 437 -19.87 -10.39 -8.72
C LEU A 437 -18.94 -9.79 -9.75
N THR A 438 -19.44 -8.77 -10.45
CA THR A 438 -18.59 -7.78 -11.10
C THR A 438 -17.60 -7.33 -10.05
N CYS A 439 -16.35 -7.79 -10.17
CA CYS A 439 -15.24 -7.06 -9.61
C CYS A 439 -15.26 -5.72 -10.33
N ASN A 440 -15.95 -4.73 -9.76
CA ASN A 440 -15.35 -3.41 -9.80
C ASN A 440 -13.95 -3.67 -9.25
N ALA A 441 -12.92 -3.39 -10.06
CA ALA A 441 -11.61 -3.20 -9.50
C ALA A 441 -11.85 -2.37 -8.23
N PHE A 442 -11.36 -2.84 -7.10
CA PHE A 442 -11.23 -1.94 -5.96
C PHE A 442 -10.35 -0.80 -6.48
N GLU A 443 -10.97 0.26 -7.02
CA GLU A 443 -10.58 1.59 -6.61
C GLU A 443 -10.57 1.46 -5.11
N ALA A 444 -9.36 1.42 -4.55
CA ALA A 444 -9.16 1.43 -3.12
C ALA A 444 -10.10 2.52 -2.62
N ASP A 445 -11.11 2.14 -1.83
CA ASP A 445 -11.79 3.13 -1.04
C ASP A 445 -10.68 3.82 -0.26
N ASN A 446 -10.55 5.12 -0.46
CA ASN A 446 -9.42 5.97 -0.07
C ASN A 446 -9.29 6.09 1.46
N SER A 447 -9.70 5.07 2.22
CA SER A 447 -9.47 4.90 3.63
C SER A 447 -8.14 4.20 3.85
N THR A 448 -7.04 4.79 3.37
CA THR A 448 -5.77 4.66 4.08
C THR A 448 -6.01 5.22 5.48
N ALA A 449 -5.89 4.36 6.49
CA ALA A 449 -5.97 4.77 7.88
C ALA A 449 -4.78 5.68 8.19
N GLY A 450 -4.96 6.97 7.96
CA GLY A 450 -4.03 8.00 8.33
C GLY A 450 -3.89 8.13 9.83
N SER A 451 -2.78 8.74 10.25
CA SER A 451 -2.65 9.36 11.57
C SER A 451 -3.91 10.14 11.93
N SER A 452 -4.27 10.24 13.21
CA SER A 452 -5.43 11.00 13.69
C SER A 452 -5.45 12.49 13.25
N GLY A 453 -4.35 12.99 12.64
CA GLY A 453 -4.28 14.27 11.95
C GLY A 453 -4.82 14.32 10.51
N MET A 454 -5.15 13.21 9.85
CA MET A 454 -5.61 13.20 8.44
C MET A 454 -7.02 13.78 8.24
N TYR A 455 -7.85 13.81 9.30
CA TYR A 455 -9.13 14.51 9.29
C TYR A 455 -8.97 15.92 9.86
N VAL A 456 -8.28 16.79 9.13
CA VAL A 456 -8.32 18.22 9.43
C VAL A 456 -9.70 18.74 9.05
N ILE A 457 -10.61 18.78 10.04
CA ILE A 457 -11.80 19.63 9.98
C ILE A 457 -11.30 21.03 9.61
N ASN A 458 -11.79 21.51 8.46
CA ASN A 458 -11.43 22.72 7.75
C ASN A 458 -11.17 23.92 8.69
N ARG A 459 -9.93 24.05 9.19
CA ARG A 459 -9.50 25.07 10.18
C ARG A 459 -9.73 26.49 9.68
N ARG A 460 -9.78 26.71 8.36
CA ARG A 460 -10.12 28.02 7.77
C ARG A 460 -11.56 28.42 8.05
N LYS A 461 -12.54 27.52 7.94
CA LYS A 461 -13.95 27.85 8.25
C LYS A 461 -14.16 28.14 9.74
N ALA A 462 -13.49 27.38 10.62
CA ALA A 462 -13.58 27.62 12.06
C ALA A 462 -13.02 29.00 12.45
N ILE A 463 -11.87 29.41 11.92
CA ILE A 463 -11.28 30.74 12.19
C ILE A 463 -12.25 31.86 11.77
N TRP A 464 -12.89 31.76 10.60
CA TRP A 464 -13.87 32.76 10.17
C TRP A 464 -15.14 32.76 11.03
N VAL A 465 -15.64 31.60 11.45
CA VAL A 465 -16.81 31.51 12.33
C VAL A 465 -16.50 32.09 13.72
N TYR A 466 -15.31 31.81 14.28
CA TYR A 466 -14.87 32.43 15.54
C TYR A 466 -14.62 33.92 15.40
N PHE A 467 -14.03 34.37 14.28
CA PHE A 467 -13.78 35.79 14.03
C PHE A 467 -15.08 36.59 13.87
N TYR A 468 -16.03 36.10 13.08
CA TYR A 468 -17.34 36.76 12.91
C TYR A 468 -18.24 36.61 14.14
N GLY A 469 -18.14 35.50 14.88
CA GLY A 469 -18.81 35.33 16.17
C GLY A 469 -18.28 36.26 17.26
N PHE A 470 -16.97 36.51 17.27
CA PHE A 470 -16.35 37.44 18.20
C PHE A 470 -16.73 38.90 17.88
N ILE A 471 -16.76 39.27 16.60
CA ILE A 471 -17.20 40.61 16.16
C ILE A 471 -18.69 40.83 16.45
N SER A 472 -19.54 39.82 16.23
CA SER A 472 -20.98 39.95 16.53
C SER A 472 -21.25 40.04 18.03
N ALA A 473 -20.51 39.30 18.87
CA ALA A 473 -20.60 39.41 20.32
C ALA A 473 -20.18 40.80 20.82
N PHE A 474 -19.09 41.38 20.29
CA PHE A 474 -18.68 42.74 20.61
C PHE A 474 -19.70 43.79 20.16
N GLY A 475 -20.29 43.63 18.97
CA GLY A 475 -21.34 44.52 18.49
C GLY A 475 -22.62 44.48 19.33
N VAL A 476 -23.02 43.29 19.83
CA VAL A 476 -24.17 43.16 20.74
C VAL A 476 -23.87 43.78 22.10
N ILE A 477 -22.66 43.60 22.62
CA ILE A 477 -22.22 44.20 23.88
C ILE A 477 -22.21 45.73 23.76
N GLU A 478 -21.60 46.30 22.71
CA GLU A 478 -21.63 47.74 22.47
C GLU A 478 -23.06 48.30 22.34
N PHE A 479 -23.95 47.59 21.63
CA PHE A 479 -25.35 48.00 21.49
C PHE A 479 -26.08 48.01 22.85
N LEU A 480 -25.84 47.01 23.69
CA LEU A 480 -26.39 46.96 25.04
C LEU A 480 -25.80 48.05 25.96
N PHE A 481 -24.54 48.44 25.77
CA PHE A 481 -23.91 49.55 26.49
C PHE A 481 -24.47 50.92 26.08
N ILE A 482 -24.73 51.14 24.78
CA ILE A 482 -25.37 52.36 24.28
C ILE A 482 -26.83 52.44 24.76
N ALA A 483 -27.56 51.31 24.75
CA ALA A 483 -28.95 51.25 25.17
C ALA A 483 -29.14 51.42 26.69
N SER A 484 -28.16 51.05 27.52
CA SER A 484 -28.27 51.08 28.99
C SER A 484 -27.69 52.34 29.65
N GLY A 485 -27.07 53.25 28.89
CA GLY A 485 -26.69 54.59 29.37
C GLY A 485 -25.78 54.60 30.60
N LYS A 486 -24.98 53.56 30.82
CA LYS A 486 -24.08 53.44 31.99
C LYS A 486 -22.65 53.86 31.62
N ARG A 487 -22.11 54.82 32.38
CA ARG A 487 -20.78 55.42 32.16
C ARG A 487 -19.63 54.44 32.38
N VAL A 488 -18.63 54.56 31.51
CA VAL A 488 -17.45 53.71 31.25
C VAL A 488 -16.40 53.63 32.37
N LEU A 489 -16.58 54.31 33.52
CA LEU A 489 -15.49 54.49 34.50
C LEU A 489 -15.34 53.41 35.57
N ASP A 490 -16.26 52.43 35.68
CA ASP A 490 -16.22 51.42 36.75
C ASP A 490 -15.52 50.10 36.31
N TRP A 491 -15.32 49.88 35.01
CA TRP A 491 -14.80 48.62 34.46
C TRP A 491 -13.27 48.53 34.35
N GLU A 492 -12.55 49.66 34.43
CA GLU A 492 -11.09 49.68 34.29
C GLU A 492 -10.35 49.06 35.51
N MET A 493 -10.98 49.04 36.68
CA MET A 493 -10.38 48.46 37.89
C MET A 493 -10.55 46.94 37.94
N ASP A 494 -11.69 46.40 37.54
CA ASP A 494 -11.97 44.96 37.62
C ASP A 494 -11.19 44.15 36.57
N MET A 495 -11.06 44.64 35.33
CA MET A 495 -10.26 43.95 34.30
C MET A 495 -8.78 43.91 34.62
N ARG A 496 -8.24 44.96 35.24
CA ARG A 496 -6.82 44.96 35.66
C ARG A 496 -6.56 43.95 36.78
N MET A 497 -7.53 43.72 37.67
CA MET A 497 -7.44 42.70 38.71
C MET A 497 -7.52 41.29 38.13
N LEU A 498 -8.43 41.06 37.19
CA LEU A 498 -8.61 39.78 36.48
C LEU A 498 -7.38 39.41 35.64
N VAL A 499 -6.83 40.37 34.88
CA VAL A 499 -5.61 40.16 34.08
C VAL A 499 -4.40 39.89 34.99
N ARG A 500 -4.31 40.53 36.17
CA ARG A 500 -3.25 40.22 37.15
C ARG A 500 -3.39 38.83 37.73
N LEU A 501 -4.60 38.41 38.11
CA LEU A 501 -4.86 37.05 38.63
C LEU A 501 -4.54 35.96 37.61
N VAL A 502 -4.92 36.17 36.34
CA VAL A 502 -4.64 35.22 35.25
C VAL A 502 -3.13 35.17 34.96
N LYS A 503 -2.46 36.32 34.94
CA LYS A 503 -1.01 36.39 34.73
C LYS A 503 -0.22 35.70 35.85
N ASP A 504 -0.64 35.86 37.10
CA ASP A 504 0.02 35.26 38.27
C ASP A 504 -0.18 33.73 38.31
N LYS A 505 -1.36 33.26 37.87
CA LYS A 505 -1.64 31.82 37.77
C LYS A 505 -0.94 31.13 36.59
N ILE A 506 -0.79 31.79 35.44
CA ILE A 506 -0.03 31.25 34.29
C ILE A 506 1.48 31.17 34.59
N GLY A 507 2.01 32.07 35.42
CA GLY A 507 3.44 32.11 35.76
C GLY A 507 3.92 30.98 36.68
N ASN A 508 3.01 30.27 37.37
CA ASN A 508 3.34 29.23 38.35
C ASN A 508 3.18 27.79 37.81
N GLU A 509 2.89 27.59 36.52
CA GLU A 509 2.71 26.26 35.87
C GLU A 509 1.72 25.31 36.60
N ASP A 510 0.74 25.86 37.32
CA ASP A 510 -0.32 25.08 37.97
C ASP A 510 -1.55 25.03 37.06
N GLU A 511 -1.75 23.92 36.33
CA GLU A 511 -2.88 23.71 35.40
C GLU A 511 -4.15 23.20 36.10
N SER A 512 -4.12 22.98 37.42
CA SER A 512 -5.23 22.36 38.17
C SER A 512 -6.54 23.16 38.14
N TRP A 513 -6.51 24.45 37.83
CA TRP A 513 -7.71 25.31 37.77
C TRP A 513 -8.42 25.28 36.41
N VAL A 514 -7.82 24.70 35.37
CA VAL A 514 -8.40 24.67 34.01
C VAL A 514 -9.59 23.71 33.95
N GLU A 515 -9.56 22.60 34.70
CA GLU A 515 -10.68 21.65 34.76
C GLU A 515 -11.90 22.20 35.53
N ASP A 516 -11.69 23.12 36.48
CA ASP A 516 -12.79 23.75 37.23
C ASP A 516 -13.57 24.80 36.40
N LEU A 517 -12.98 25.28 35.30
CA LEU A 517 -13.64 26.25 34.42
C LEU A 517 -14.43 25.58 33.27
N VAL A 518 -14.12 24.33 32.96
CA VAL A 518 -14.70 23.59 31.82
C VAL A 518 -14.97 22.15 32.24
N ASP A 519 -16.18 21.90 32.76
CA ASP A 519 -16.65 20.53 32.96
C ASP A 519 -16.93 19.89 31.58
N MET A 520 -16.06 18.98 31.17
CA MET A 520 -16.15 18.28 29.88
C MET A 520 -17.39 17.39 29.74
N ARG A 521 -18.15 17.15 30.82
CA ARG A 521 -19.41 16.37 30.74
C ARG A 521 -20.59 17.17 30.18
N LEU A 522 -20.48 18.50 30.05
CA LEU A 522 -21.59 19.37 29.66
C LEU A 522 -21.66 19.76 28.17
N LYS A 523 -20.82 19.17 27.29
CA LYS A 523 -20.85 19.38 25.82
C LYS A 523 -21.07 20.85 25.39
N GLY A 524 -20.47 21.81 26.09
CA GLY A 524 -20.44 23.22 25.68
C GLY A 524 -21.55 24.13 26.22
N ASP A 525 -22.43 23.67 27.13
CA ASP A 525 -23.39 24.56 27.79
C ASP A 525 -22.90 25.03 29.19
N LEU A 526 -23.04 26.34 29.46
CA LEU A 526 -22.70 26.96 30.74
C LEU A 526 -23.71 26.58 31.84
N ASN A 527 -23.20 26.11 32.99
CA ASN A 527 -24.01 25.70 34.13
C ASN A 527 -24.60 26.92 34.88
N MET A 528 -25.89 27.21 34.71
CA MET A 528 -26.66 28.18 35.52
C MET A 528 -26.96 27.68 36.96
N LYS A 529 -25.98 27.18 37.70
CA LYS A 529 -26.16 26.79 39.13
C LYS A 529 -25.34 27.56 40.16
N GLN A 530 -24.65 28.63 39.78
CA GLN A 530 -24.00 29.52 40.76
C GLN A 530 -24.62 30.92 40.86
N GLN A 531 -25.88 31.09 40.47
CA GLN A 531 -26.70 32.21 40.96
C GLN A 531 -27.53 31.74 42.17
N ARG A 532 -27.00 31.97 43.38
CA ARG A 532 -27.84 32.37 44.52
C ARG A 532 -27.29 33.65 45.14
N PRO A 533 -28.14 34.67 45.36
CA PRO A 533 -27.76 35.90 46.06
C PRO A 533 -27.87 35.77 47.59
N TRP A 534 -26.89 36.39 48.27
CA TRP A 534 -26.87 36.99 49.63
C TRP A 534 -27.07 36.12 50.89
N GLN A 535 -26.00 36.04 51.70
CA GLN A 535 -25.90 36.76 52.98
C GLN A 535 -24.46 37.26 53.20
#